data_AF-A0A392RBV6-F1
#
_entry.id   AF-A0A392RBV6-F1
#
_cell.length_a   1.000
_cell.length_b   1.000
_cell.length_c   1.000
_cell.angle_alpha   90.00
_cell.angle_beta   90.00
_cell.angle_gamma   90.00
#
_symmetry.space_group_name_H-M   'P 1'
#
loop_
_entity.id
_entity.type
_entity.pdbx_description
1 polymer ?
#
loop_
_entity_poly.entity_id
_entity_poly.type
_entity_poly.pdbx_seq_one_letter_code
_entity_poly.pdbx_strand_id
1 'polypeptide(L)'
;MGRFLLKLGESWCDCGEFQALHLPCSHVIAACSHAAQAYQVHIHDVYKAASVFCVYNNTFPGIQDQSYWPQYYGRRLCPDPAMKRCKRGRPQSTRIRTEMDDEIETLNK
;
A
#
# COMPACT_ATOMS: atom_id res chain seq x y z
N MET A 1 -10.87 -11.81 27.46
CA MET A 1 -10.63 -12.52 26.18
C MET A 1 -11.91 -13.25 25.80
N GLY A 2 -12.46 -13.00 24.63
CA GLY A 2 -13.67 -13.66 24.15
C GLY A 2 -13.41 -15.08 23.66
N ARG A 3 -14.44 -15.91 23.61
CA ARG A 3 -14.42 -17.22 22.96
C ARG A 3 -14.84 -17.02 21.50
N PHE A 4 -14.01 -17.48 20.57
CA PHE A 4 -14.25 -17.39 19.13
C PHE A 4 -14.45 -18.79 18.55
N LEU A 5 -15.42 -18.93 17.66
CA LEU A 5 -15.64 -20.11 16.84
C LEU A 5 -14.80 -20.02 15.57
N LEU A 6 -14.09 -21.10 15.28
CA LEU A 6 -13.17 -21.18 14.17
C LEU A 6 -13.30 -22.51 13.45
N LYS A 7 -13.26 -22.44 12.13
CA LYS A 7 -13.27 -23.58 11.23
C LYS A 7 -12.08 -23.47 10.30
N LEU A 8 -10.96 -24.11 10.68
CA LEU A 8 -9.71 -24.04 9.91
C LEU A 8 -9.88 -24.57 8.49
N GLY A 9 -10.59 -25.69 8.29
CA GLY A 9 -10.81 -26.26 6.96
C GLY A 9 -11.62 -25.37 6.01
N GLU A 10 -12.44 -24.47 6.54
CA GLU A 10 -13.23 -23.51 5.76
C GLU A 10 -12.57 -22.12 5.71
N SER A 11 -11.37 -21.96 6.29
CA SER A 11 -10.73 -20.65 6.46
C SER A 11 -11.70 -19.61 7.04
N TRP A 12 -12.35 -19.96 8.16
CA TRP A 12 -13.41 -19.15 8.76
C TRP A 12 -13.22 -18.94 10.27
N CYS A 13 -13.45 -17.70 10.73
CA CYS A 13 -13.54 -17.30 12.13
C CYS A 13 -14.74 -16.37 12.37
N ASP A 14 -15.44 -16.49 13.50
CA ASP A 14 -16.58 -15.63 13.86
C ASP A 14 -16.19 -14.20 14.27
N CYS A 15 -14.90 -13.91 14.46
CA CYS A 15 -14.43 -12.55 14.72
C CYS A 15 -14.59 -11.60 13.51
N GLY A 16 -14.89 -12.14 12.32
CA GLY A 16 -15.14 -11.38 11.08
C GLY A 16 -13.90 -10.81 10.39
N GLU A 17 -12.81 -10.57 11.13
CA GLU A 17 -11.55 -10.01 10.60
C GLU A 17 -10.95 -10.88 9.49
N PHE A 18 -11.00 -12.20 9.66
CA PHE A 18 -10.45 -13.12 8.66
C PHE A 18 -11.19 -13.02 7.33
N GLN A 19 -12.53 -12.93 7.35
CA GLN A 19 -13.33 -12.81 6.14
C GLN A 19 -13.21 -11.42 5.50
N ALA A 20 -13.06 -10.38 6.32
CA ALA A 20 -12.93 -9.01 5.83
C ALA A 20 -11.57 -8.74 5.17
N LEU A 21 -10.49 -9.27 5.74
CA LEU A 21 -9.11 -9.01 5.27
C LEU A 21 -8.57 -10.11 4.36
N HIS A 22 -9.23 -11.27 4.30
CA HIS A 22 -8.71 -12.48 3.65
C HIS A 22 -7.29 -12.87 4.13
N LEU A 23 -6.99 -12.52 5.39
CA LEU A 23 -5.72 -12.79 6.08
C LEU A 23 -6.01 -13.47 7.42
N PRO A 24 -5.17 -14.42 7.87
CA PRO A 24 -5.37 -15.11 9.14
C PRO A 24 -5.41 -14.11 10.31
N CYS A 25 -6.51 -14.08 11.06
CA CYS A 25 -6.59 -13.30 12.29
C CYS A 25 -5.79 -13.97 13.43
N SER A 26 -5.62 -13.27 14.55
CA SER A 26 -4.89 -13.78 15.72
C SER A 26 -5.44 -15.12 16.23
N HIS A 27 -6.76 -15.33 16.18
CA HIS A 27 -7.42 -16.58 16.58
C HIS A 27 -7.04 -17.76 15.67
N VAL A 28 -7.00 -17.53 14.35
CA VAL A 28 -6.61 -18.54 13.37
C VAL A 28 -5.14 -18.89 13.54
N ILE A 29 -4.26 -17.90 13.75
CA ILE A 29 -2.83 -18.12 13.98
C ILE A 29 -2.61 -18.95 15.26
N ALA A 30 -3.30 -18.61 16.35
CA ALA A 30 -3.24 -19.37 17.60
C ALA A 30 -3.75 -20.81 17.40
N ALA A 31 -4.89 -21.00 16.74
CA ALA A 31 -5.44 -22.33 16.46
C ALA A 31 -4.51 -23.17 15.56
N CYS A 32 -3.90 -22.56 14.55
CA CYS A 32 -2.89 -23.22 13.70
C CYS A 32 -1.67 -23.67 14.51
N SER A 33 -1.18 -22.83 15.42
CA SER A 33 -0.09 -23.16 16.34
C SER A 33 -0.44 -24.37 17.21
N HIS A 34 -1.66 -24.39 17.77
CA HIS A 34 -2.16 -25.54 18.56
C HIS A 34 -2.32 -26.81 17.73
N ALA A 35 -2.70 -26.69 16.45
CA ALA A 35 -2.88 -27.82 15.54
C ALA A 35 -1.60 -28.25 14.81
N ALA A 36 -0.45 -27.65 15.13
CA ALA A 36 0.82 -27.85 14.41
C ALA A 36 0.71 -27.67 12.88
N GLN A 37 -0.16 -26.76 12.44
CA GLN A 37 -0.38 -26.43 11.03
C GLN A 37 0.25 -25.08 10.69
N ALA A 38 0.83 -24.97 9.50
CA ALA A 38 1.34 -23.71 8.98
C ALA A 38 0.17 -22.74 8.72
N TYR A 39 0.09 -21.61 9.42
CA TYR A 39 -0.98 -20.62 9.21
C TYR A 39 -0.95 -20.00 7.81
N GLN A 40 0.20 -20.06 7.13
CA GLN A 40 0.41 -19.50 5.79
C GLN A 40 -0.52 -20.12 4.73
N VAL A 41 -1.04 -21.33 4.97
CA VAL A 41 -2.01 -21.98 4.08
C VAL A 41 -3.36 -21.23 4.02
N HIS A 42 -3.64 -20.41 5.03
CA HIS A 42 -4.84 -19.59 5.14
C HIS A 42 -4.66 -18.16 4.59
N ILE A 43 -3.49 -17.82 4.06
CA ILE A 43 -3.26 -16.55 3.37
C ILE A 43 -3.81 -16.64 1.95
N HIS A 44 -4.75 -15.74 1.61
CA HIS A 44 -5.34 -15.69 0.28
C HIS A 44 -4.28 -15.39 -0.80
N ASP A 45 -4.45 -15.99 -1.99
CA ASP A 45 -3.44 -15.95 -3.05
C ASP A 45 -3.06 -14.53 -3.49
N VAL A 46 -3.99 -13.57 -3.43
CA VAL A 46 -3.76 -12.16 -3.79
C VAL A 46 -2.63 -11.50 -2.98
N TYR A 47 -2.36 -12.00 -1.77
CA TYR A 47 -1.29 -11.51 -0.90
C TYR A 47 0.01 -12.29 -1.02
N LYS A 48 0.06 -13.36 -1.83
CA LYS A 48 1.29 -14.13 -2.05
C LYS A 48 2.20 -13.39 -3.02
N ALA A 49 3.50 -13.48 -2.76
CA ALA A 49 4.53 -12.91 -3.62
C ALA A 49 4.38 -13.36 -5.09
N ALA A 50 4.02 -14.62 -5.33
CA ALA A 50 3.78 -15.15 -6.67
C ALA A 50 2.71 -14.35 -7.46
N SER A 51 1.62 -13.96 -6.79
CA SER A 51 0.57 -13.13 -7.41
C SER A 51 1.06 -11.73 -7.72
N VAL A 52 1.82 -11.12 -6.80
CA VAL A 52 2.47 -9.82 -7.01
C VAL A 52 3.42 -9.89 -8.21
N PHE A 53 4.29 -10.90 -8.26
CA PHE A 53 5.19 -11.12 -9.40
C PHE A 53 4.41 -11.26 -10.70
N CYS A 54 3.32 -12.02 -10.72
CA CYS A 54 2.49 -12.17 -11.92
C CYS A 54 1.91 -10.84 -12.41
N VAL A 55 1.41 -10.00 -11.49
CA VAL A 55 0.88 -8.66 -11.83
C VAL A 55 1.95 -7.76 -12.44
N TYR A 56 3.18 -7.80 -11.90
CA TYR A 56 4.30 -6.98 -12.37
C TYR A 56 5.17 -7.65 -13.43
N ASN A 57 4.86 -8.87 -13.86
CA ASN A 57 5.64 -9.58 -14.88
C ASN A 57 5.49 -8.95 -16.28
N ASN A 58 4.50 -8.07 -16.46
CA ASN A 58 4.34 -7.32 -17.69
C ASN A 58 5.49 -6.33 -17.86
N THR A 59 6.29 -6.51 -18.91
CA THR A 59 7.26 -5.52 -19.34
C THR A 59 6.53 -4.35 -19.99
N PHE A 60 6.75 -3.13 -19.49
CA PHE A 60 6.43 -1.96 -20.29
C PHE A 60 7.31 -1.98 -21.53
N PRO A 61 6.74 -1.79 -22.74
CA PRO A 61 7.59 -1.53 -23.89
C PRO A 61 8.46 -0.33 -23.56
N GLY A 62 9.75 -0.40 -23.91
CA GLY A 62 10.64 0.74 -23.77
C GLY A 62 10.01 1.96 -24.44
N ILE A 63 10.14 3.14 -23.81
CA ILE A 63 9.71 4.39 -24.42
C ILE A 63 10.44 4.50 -25.76
N GLN A 64 9.69 4.46 -26.85
CA GLN A 64 10.23 4.56 -28.20
C GLN A 64 10.87 5.95 -28.39
N ASP A 65 11.80 6.05 -29.32
CA ASP A 65 12.35 7.36 -29.70
C ASP A 65 11.23 8.33 -30.10
N GLN A 66 11.43 9.62 -29.84
CA GLN A 66 10.42 10.66 -30.08
C GLN A 66 9.91 10.66 -31.52
N SER A 67 10.73 10.22 -32.49
CA SER A 67 10.33 10.09 -33.90
C SER A 67 9.21 9.08 -34.15
N TYR A 68 9.02 8.09 -33.28
CA TYR A 68 7.95 7.09 -33.38
C TYR A 68 6.63 7.53 -32.73
N TRP A 69 6.62 8.69 -32.05
CA TRP A 69 5.43 9.13 -31.34
C TRP A 69 4.40 9.67 -32.34
N PRO A 70 3.11 9.33 -32.20
CA PRO A 70 2.07 9.89 -33.05
C PRO A 70 2.00 11.40 -32.86
N GLN A 71 1.65 12.12 -33.92
CA GLN A 71 1.47 13.56 -33.85
C GLN A 71 0.37 13.89 -32.83
N TYR A 72 0.69 14.74 -31.86
CA TYR A 72 -0.26 15.12 -30.84
C TYR A 72 -1.29 16.11 -31.39
N TYR A 73 -2.56 15.70 -31.43
CA TYR A 73 -3.71 16.54 -31.86
C TYR A 73 -4.51 17.13 -30.69
N GLY A 74 -4.08 16.91 -29.45
CA GLY A 74 -4.80 17.39 -28.27
C GLY A 74 -4.59 18.89 -27.99
N ARG A 75 -5.32 19.41 -26.99
CA ARG A 75 -5.17 20.79 -26.53
C ARG A 75 -3.77 20.99 -25.96
N ARG A 76 -3.02 21.94 -26.51
CA ARG A 76 -1.74 22.34 -25.93
C ARG A 76 -1.98 22.90 -24.53
N LEU A 77 -1.58 22.13 -23.51
CA LEU A 77 -1.59 22.56 -22.12
C LEU A 77 -0.39 23.49 -21.91
N CYS A 78 -0.60 24.79 -22.07
CA CYS A 78 0.37 25.78 -21.65
C CYS A 78 0.07 26.17 -20.19
N PRO A 79 1.06 26.06 -19.27
CA PRO A 79 0.93 26.65 -17.95
C PRO A 79 0.64 28.15 -18.08
N ASP A 80 -0.28 28.67 -17.28
CA ASP A 80 -0.56 30.10 -17.24
C ASP A 80 0.73 30.88 -16.87
N PRO A 81 1.23 31.78 -17.74
CA PRO A 81 2.39 32.60 -17.43
C PRO A 81 2.24 33.43 -16.15
N ALA A 82 1.02 33.86 -15.81
CA ALA A 82 0.75 34.60 -14.57
C ALA A 82 0.86 33.73 -13.32
N MET A 83 0.61 32.41 -13.45
CA MET A 83 0.82 31.44 -12.37
C MET A 83 2.24 30.88 -12.31
N LYS A 84 3.12 31.29 -13.24
CA LYS A 84 4.52 30.89 -13.25
C LYS A 84 5.21 31.45 -12.01
N ARG A 85 5.74 30.57 -11.17
CA ARG A 85 6.57 30.99 -10.02
C ARG A 85 7.89 31.58 -10.53
N CYS A 86 8.06 32.89 -10.35
CA CYS A 86 9.29 33.60 -10.72
C CYS A 86 10.38 33.54 -9.62
N LYS A 87 10.01 33.21 -8.38
CA LYS A 87 10.97 33.08 -7.27
C LYS A 87 11.81 31.81 -7.44
N ARG A 88 13.13 31.95 -7.38
CA ARG A 88 14.08 30.83 -7.42
C ARG A 88 14.05 30.09 -6.08
N GLY A 89 14.14 28.76 -6.12
CA GLY A 89 14.28 27.90 -4.94
C GLY A 89 13.00 27.16 -4.54
N ARG A 90 13.10 26.39 -3.45
CA ARG A 90 11.98 25.61 -2.90
C ARG A 90 10.90 26.58 -2.39
N PRO A 91 9.63 26.36 -2.74
CA PRO A 91 8.53 27.11 -2.13
C PRO A 91 8.59 26.99 -0.61
N GLN A 92 8.32 28.08 0.09
CA GLN A 92 8.15 27.96 1.53
C GLN A 92 7.03 26.98 1.83
N SER A 93 7.30 26.09 2.77
CA SER A 93 6.31 25.13 3.22
C SER A 93 5.16 25.87 3.87
N THR A 94 3.95 25.67 3.36
CA THR A 94 2.70 26.06 4.05
C THR A 94 2.23 24.97 5.00
N ARG A 95 3.01 23.89 5.17
CA ARG A 95 2.66 22.79 6.07
C ARG A 95 2.71 23.29 7.50
N ILE A 96 1.57 23.21 8.18
CA ILE A 96 1.45 23.41 9.62
C ILE A 96 2.19 22.25 10.30
N ARG A 97 3.11 22.56 11.22
CA ARG A 97 3.81 21.53 12.01
C ARG A 97 2.82 20.89 12.97
N THR A 98 2.94 19.59 13.17
CA THR A 98 2.13 18.80 14.10
C THR A 98 3.01 18.19 15.17
N GLU A 99 2.41 17.67 16.25
CA GLU A 99 3.09 17.06 17.41
C GLU A 99 4.11 15.97 17.04
N MET A 100 3.96 15.30 15.88
CA MET A 100 4.92 14.30 15.38
C MET A 100 6.21 14.92 14.79
N ASP A 101 6.22 16.23 14.52
CA ASP A 101 7.35 16.97 13.96
C ASP A 101 8.17 17.72 15.02
N ASP A 102 7.66 17.75 16.26
CA ASP A 102 8.35 18.31 17.41
C ASP A 102 9.31 17.23 17.92
N GLU A 103 10.55 17.28 17.42
CA GLU A 103 11.65 16.54 18.00
C GLU A 103 11.72 16.90 19.50
N ILE A 104 11.74 15.89 20.37
CA ILE A 104 11.70 16.00 21.83
C ILE A 104 12.80 16.97 22.31
N GLU A 105 12.45 18.25 22.43
CA GLU A 105 13.30 19.32 22.98
C GLU A 105 13.12 19.38 24.51
N THR A 106 13.13 18.22 25.17
CA THR A 106 13.02 18.11 26.63
C THR A 106 14.17 17.36 27.29
N LEU A 107 15.26 17.11 26.58
CA LEU A 107 16.53 16.69 27.17
C LEU A 107 17.55 17.82 27.05
N ASN A 108 17.41 18.87 27.87
CA ASN A 108 18.48 19.77 28.35
C ASN A 108 17.89 20.97 29.14
N LYS A 109 17.15 20.67 30.22
CA LYS A 109 16.99 21.60 31.35
C LYS A 109 17.29 20.86 32.64
#